data_AF-A0A946YQ12-F1
#
_entry.id   AF-A0A946YQ12-F1
#
_cell.length_a   1.000
_cell.length_b   1.000
_cell.length_c   1.000
_cell.angle_alpha   90.00
_cell.angle_beta   90.00
_cell.angle_gamma   90.00
#
_symmetry.space_group_name_H-M   'P 1'
#
loop_
_entity.id
_entity.type
_entity.pdbx_description
1 polymer ?
#
loop_
_entity_poly.entity_id
_entity_poly.type
_entity_poly.pdbx_seq_one_letter_code
_entity_poly.pdbx_strand_id
1 'polypeptide(L)' 'LYRYQASIVIEKCIEGIDTLFDVAGGRSVFNGHPIQQIWLDIHMGRAHVANSPAAFARNLGATSLGLDNTDFFI' A
#
# COMPACT_ATOMS: atom_id res chain seq x y z
N LEU A 1 3.66 -13.40 -9.60
CA LEU A 1 3.57 -13.53 -8.12
C LEU A 1 4.22 -12.36 -7.40
N TYR A 2 5.55 -12.16 -7.51
CA TYR A 2 6.28 -11.15 -6.73
C TYR A 2 5.80 -9.70 -6.93
N ARG A 3 5.39 -9.33 -8.15
CA ARG A 3 4.83 -7.99 -8.45
C ARG A 3 3.58 -7.69 -7.64
N TYR A 4 2.67 -8.66 -7.56
CA TYR A 4 1.47 -8.55 -6.72
C TYR A 4 1.83 -8.45 -5.24
N GLN A 5 2.71 -9.34 -4.75
CA GLN A 5 3.15 -9.33 -3.35
C GLN A 5 3.80 -8.00 -2.95
N ALA A 6 4.60 -7.39 -3.82
CA ALA A 6 5.19 -6.08 -3.57
C ALA A 6 4.11 -4.98 -3.47
N SER A 7 3.12 -4.99 -4.36
CA SER A 7 2.07 -3.97 -4.39
C SER A 7 1.16 -3.94 -3.16
N ILE A 8 1.04 -5.05 -2.42
CA ILE A 8 0.19 -5.14 -1.21
C ILE A 8 0.95 -4.82 0.09
N VAL A 9 2.28 -4.61 0.04
CA VAL A 9 3.06 -4.30 1.25
C VAL A 9 2.56 -3.02 1.91
N ILE A 10 2.23 -2.02 1.10
CA ILE A 10 1.75 -0.72 1.58
C ILE A 10 0.41 -0.81 2.32
N GLU A 11 -0.46 -1.75 1.93
CA GLU A 11 -1.77 -1.93 2.59
C GLU A 11 -1.58 -2.49 4.01
N LYS A 12 -0.62 -3.40 4.19
CA LYS A 12 -0.23 -3.89 5.52
C LYS A 12 0.40 -2.79 6.38
N CYS A 13 1.18 -1.89 5.78
CA CYS A 13 1.71 -0.73 6.48
C CYS A 13 0.61 0.22 6.93
N ILE A 14 -0.42 0.45 6.09
CA ILE A 14 -1.61 1.23 6.42
C ILE A 14 -2.36 0.62 7.60
N GLU A 15 -2.67 -0.69 7.54
CA GLU A 15 -3.33 -1.39 8.65
C GLU A 15 -2.60 -1.21 9.99
N GLY A 16 -1.26 -1.31 9.96
CA GLY A 16 -0.42 -1.12 11.13
C GLY A 16 -0.43 0.32 11.67
N ILE A 17 -0.26 1.33 10.80
CA ILE A 17 -0.21 2.73 11.24
C ILE A 17 -1.58 3.25 11.66
N ASP A 18 -2.66 2.82 11.02
CA ASP A 18 -4.03 3.19 11.39
C ASP A 18 -4.36 2.67 12.79
N THR A 19 -4.02 1.41 13.08
CA THR A 19 -4.19 0.84 14.43
C THR A 19 -3.47 1.65 15.50
N LEU A 20 -2.27 2.16 15.20
CA LEU A 20 -1.51 3.01 16.12
C LEU A 20 -2.11 4.42 16.23
N PHE A 21 -2.57 4.99 15.11
CA PHE A 21 -3.12 6.34 15.06
C PHE A 21 -4.47 6.43 15.79
N ASP A 22 -5.30 5.38 15.70
CA ASP A 22 -6.59 5.24 16.40
C ASP A 22 -6.47 5.41 17.92
N VAL A 23 -5.34 4.98 18.50
CA VAL A 23 -5.07 5.06 19.94
C VAL A 23 -4.07 6.16 20.32
N ALA A 24 -3.62 6.98 19.36
CA ALA A 24 -2.59 7.99 19.59
C ALA A 24 -3.09 9.23 20.36
N GLY A 25 -4.42 9.35 20.54
CA GLY A 25 -5.07 10.44 21.27
C GLY A 25 -5.07 11.78 20.54
N GLY A 26 -5.92 12.72 20.93
CA GLY A 26 -6.18 13.95 20.18
C GLY A 26 -4.96 14.88 19.97
N ARG A 27 -3.85 14.70 20.69
CA ARG A 27 -2.62 15.46 20.45
C ARG A 27 -1.89 15.03 19.16
N SER A 28 -2.16 13.83 18.67
CA SER A 28 -1.52 13.28 17.48
C SER A 28 -1.92 14.00 16.18
N VAL A 29 -3.02 14.75 16.17
CA VAL A 29 -3.56 15.39 14.95
C VAL A 29 -2.87 16.72 14.61
N PHE A 30 -2.08 17.27 15.52
CA PHE A 30 -1.45 18.58 15.33
C PHE A 30 -0.16 18.47 14.52
N ASN A 31 0.03 19.45 13.63
CA ASN A 31 1.24 19.59 12.84
C ASN A 31 2.52 19.53 13.70
N GLY A 32 3.49 18.74 13.25
CA GLY A 32 4.75 18.51 13.96
C GLY A 32 4.72 17.33 14.94
N HIS A 33 3.56 16.69 15.15
CA HIS A 33 3.54 15.43 15.88
C HIS A 33 4.12 14.30 15.01
N PRO A 34 5.10 13.52 15.49
CA PRO A 34 5.82 12.55 14.65
C PRO A 34 4.92 11.46 14.07
N ILE A 35 3.94 10.98 14.85
CA ILE A 35 3.01 9.93 14.36
C ILE A 35 2.09 10.42 13.23
N GLN A 36 1.74 11.71 13.22
CA GLN A 36 0.94 12.31 12.15
C GLN A 36 1.70 12.27 10.83
N GLN A 37 2.99 12.66 10.87
CA GLN A 37 3.83 12.68 9.69
C GLN A 37 4.00 11.27 9.13
N ILE A 38 4.27 10.29 9.98
CA ILE A 38 4.41 8.89 9.56
C ILE A 38 3.10 8.36 8.95
N TRP A 39 1.96 8.67 9.57
CA TRP A 39 0.64 8.31 9.04
C TRP A 39 0.41 8.91 7.65
N LEU A 40 0.70 10.20 7.47
CA LEU A 40 0.61 10.88 6.18
C LEU A 40 1.55 10.26 5.14
N ASP A 41 2.82 10.05 5.48
CA ASP A 41 3.85 9.53 4.57
C ASP A 41 3.48 8.14 4.04
N ILE A 42 2.97 7.25 4.90
CA ILE A 42 2.50 5.92 4.51
C ILE A 42 1.31 6.02 3.55
N HIS A 43 0.34 6.88 3.85
CA HIS A 43 -0.81 7.10 2.97
C HIS A 43 -0.42 7.72 1.63
N MET A 44 0.58 8.61 1.61
CA MET A 44 1.10 9.16 0.36
C MET A 44 1.83 8.10 -0.46
N GLY A 45 2.58 7.20 0.20
CA GLY A 45 3.22 6.05 -0.44
C GLY A 45 2.23 5.16 -1.20
N ARG A 46 1.00 5.01 -0.69
CA ARG A 46 -0.08 4.24 -1.35
C ARG A 46 -0.52 4.78 -2.70
N ALA A 47 -0.32 6.06 -2.96
CA ALA A 47 -0.70 6.69 -4.23
C ALA A 47 0.21 6.29 -5.41
N HIS A 48 1.38 5.73 -5.15
CA HIS A 48 2.30 5.31 -6.20
C HIS A 48 1.73 4.13 -7.01
N VAL A 49 1.92 4.12 -8.34
CA VAL A 49 1.36 3.07 -9.22
C VAL A 49 1.83 1.65 -8.84
N ALA A 50 3.08 1.51 -8.42
CA ALA A 50 3.63 0.22 -7.96
C ALA A 50 2.94 -0.32 -6.69
N ASN A 51 2.27 0.57 -5.94
CA ASN A 51 1.56 0.32 -4.71
C ASN A 51 0.04 0.21 -4.93
N SER A 52 -0.40 -0.01 -6.18
CA SER A 52 -1.79 -0.22 -6.57
C SER A 52 -2.03 -1.70 -6.92
N PRO A 53 -2.62 -2.51 -6.02
CA PRO A 53 -2.68 -3.96 -6.21
C PRO A 53 -3.59 -4.41 -7.34
N ALA A 54 -4.59 -3.62 -7.72
CA ALA A 54 -5.66 -4.05 -8.63
C ALA A 54 -5.13 -4.54 -9.98
N ALA A 55 -4.17 -3.83 -10.57
CA ALA A 55 -3.57 -4.22 -11.86
C ALA A 55 -2.72 -5.49 -11.73
N PHE A 56 -1.88 -5.58 -10.68
CA PHE A 56 -1.01 -6.72 -10.45
C PHE A 56 -1.78 -7.98 -10.04
N ALA A 57 -2.89 -7.83 -9.30
CA ALA A 57 -3.79 -8.92 -8.92
C ALA A 57 -4.49 -9.50 -10.15
N ARG A 58 -5.00 -8.65 -11.06
CA ARG A 58 -5.59 -9.10 -12.33
C ARG A 58 -4.57 -9.85 -13.18
N ASN A 59 -3.37 -9.31 -13.33
CA ASN A 59 -2.32 -9.97 -14.10
C ASN A 59 -1.88 -11.31 -13.47
N LEU A 60 -1.76 -11.38 -12.14
CA LEU A 60 -1.51 -12.63 -11.43
C LEU A 60 -2.61 -13.65 -11.70
N GLY A 61 -3.88 -13.27 -11.56
CA GLY A 61 -5.01 -14.16 -11.84
C GLY A 61 -5.04 -14.65 -13.29
N ALA A 62 -4.81 -13.75 -14.25
CA ALA A 62 -4.77 -14.07 -15.67
C ALA A 62 -3.67 -15.11 -15.98
N THR A 63 -2.44 -14.84 -15.54
CA THR A 63 -1.29 -15.75 -15.75
C THR A 63 -1.46 -17.08 -15.01
N SER A 64 -2.06 -17.08 -13.82
CA SER A 64 -2.41 -18.32 -13.09
C SER A 64 -3.45 -19.18 -13.80
N LEU A 65 -4.24 -18.60 -14.73
CA LEU A 65 -5.24 -19.30 -15.53
C LEU A 65 -4.78 -19.56 -16.98
N GLY A 66 -3.50 -19.34 -17.29
CA GLY A 66 -2.90 -19.66 -18.59
C GLY A 66 -3.01 -18.56 -19.65
N LEU A 67 -3.38 -17.33 -19.27
CA LEU A 67 -3.29 -16.17 -20.16
C LEU A 67 -1.87 -15.57 -20.15
N ASP A 68 -1.57 -14.78 -21.18
CA ASP A 68 -0.30 -14.08 -21.30
C ASP A 68 -0.13 -13.01 -20.21
N ASN A 69 1.12 -12.78 -19.82
CA ASN A 69 1.50 -11.72 -18.89
C ASN A 69 1.41 -10.36 -19.58
N THR A 70 0.65 -9.42 -18.99
CA THR A 70 0.47 -8.06 -19.49
C THR A 70 1.22 -7.00 -18.66
N ASP A 71 2.01 -7.41 -17.67
CA ASP A 71 2.92 -6.52 -16.94
C ASP A 71 4.21 -6.38 -17.75
N PHE A 72 4.19 -5.44 -18.70
CA PHE A 72 5.31 -5.15 -19.60
C PHE A 72 6.38 -4.24 -18.97
N PHE A 73 6.23 -3.88 -17.69
CA PHE A 73 7.15 -2.96 -17.04
C PHE A 73 8.39 -3.69 -16.51
N ILE A 74 9.40 -3.78 -17.39
CA ILE A 74 10.84 -3.91 -17.11
C ILE A 74 11.54 -2.88 -17.98
#